data_AF-A0A7K2EZY6-F1
#
_entry.id   AF-A0A7K2EZY6-F1
#
_cell.length_a   1.000
_cell.length_b   1.000
_cell.length_c   1.000
_cell.angle_alpha   90.00
_cell.angle_beta   90.00
_cell.angle_gamma   90.00
#
_symmetry.space_group_name_H-M   'P 1'
#
loop_
_entity.id
_entity.type
_entity.pdbx_description
1 polymer ?
#
loop_
_entity_poly.entity_id
_entity_poly.type
_entity_poly.pdbx_seq_one_letter_code
_entity_poly.pdbx_strand_id
1 'polypeptide(L)'
;MDTSDEPHIAHKSHLPYPYDQDISHVLRHLSRITATGRKKLANSLSTAGYLAAGMRLIELNLGPDAARDACASGSRRSLERPLLGFLSQRAVAAAVAENPPPFPSRGGVPRLRTTWRSQSDFIADLINFAMWPTNYHPGYLEQRAVTTKRLVVGQDFVRAVHETAYLHTAESVRMPSVRLSLALMVLADGDDRVQRVLTETYRGYLSSWKQVYAEVLQARGLRLRAGLGLDDLANALSAATDGVILRSIGDPRAGVVDRERERSLMGTVALAVIHGFLEPAEDSDGLTLEQAVHARLGRARPSGTTRSEALREERNPNP
;
A
#
# COMPACT_ATOMS: atom_id res chain seq x y z
N MET A 1 47.06 -30.31 -11.94
CA MET A 1 46.07 -29.76 -12.89
C MET A 1 44.75 -29.78 -12.17
N ASP A 2 44.40 -28.64 -11.59
CA ASP A 2 43.17 -28.45 -10.82
C ASP A 2 42.09 -27.99 -11.79
N THR A 3 41.17 -28.89 -12.12
CA THR A 3 40.02 -28.64 -12.99
C THR A 3 38.83 -28.28 -12.10
N SER A 4 38.87 -27.10 -11.49
CA SER A 4 37.83 -26.64 -10.57
C SER A 4 37.56 -25.14 -10.76
N ASP A 5 37.31 -24.72 -12.01
CA ASP A 5 36.87 -23.35 -12.28
C ASP A 5 35.88 -23.33 -13.46
N GLU A 6 34.86 -24.18 -13.39
CA GLU A 6 33.65 -23.94 -14.17
C GLU A 6 32.86 -22.81 -13.49
N PRO A 7 32.55 -21.70 -14.18
CA PRO A 7 31.73 -20.65 -13.61
C PRO A 7 30.35 -21.25 -13.33
N HIS A 8 30.03 -21.47 -12.05
CA HIS A 8 28.72 -21.91 -11.61
C HIS A 8 27.65 -21.09 -12.33
N ILE A 9 26.95 -21.72 -13.28
CA ILE A 9 25.82 -21.09 -13.96
C ILE A 9 24.84 -20.74 -12.85
N ALA A 10 24.68 -19.44 -12.57
CA ALA A 10 23.84 -18.97 -11.48
C ALA A 10 22.45 -19.59 -11.64
N HIS A 11 22.07 -20.51 -10.76
CA HIS A 11 20.72 -21.06 -10.78
C HIS A 11 19.81 -20.09 -10.04
N LYS A 12 18.50 -20.08 -10.33
CA LYS A 12 17.55 -19.19 -9.63
C LYS A 12 17.61 -19.38 -8.12
N SER A 13 17.83 -20.60 -7.64
CA SER A 13 18.00 -20.93 -6.22
C SER A 13 19.25 -20.32 -5.57
N HIS A 14 20.18 -19.76 -6.36
CA HIS A 14 21.35 -19.05 -5.83
C HIS A 14 21.12 -17.54 -5.71
N LEU A 15 19.98 -17.03 -6.18
CA LEU A 15 19.64 -15.62 -6.01
C LEU A 15 19.30 -15.32 -4.55
N PRO A 16 19.51 -14.08 -4.07
CA PRO A 16 19.05 -13.72 -2.74
C PRO A 16 17.53 -13.76 -2.64
N TYR A 17 17.02 -14.02 -1.45
CA TYR A 17 15.60 -13.89 -1.16
C TYR A 17 15.11 -12.46 -1.44
N PRO A 18 13.92 -12.27 -2.06
CA PRO A 18 12.96 -13.30 -2.47
C PRO A 18 13.05 -13.69 -3.96
N TYR A 19 14.15 -13.38 -4.65
CA TYR A 19 14.32 -13.64 -6.08
C TYR A 19 14.49 -15.14 -6.40
N ASP A 20 14.88 -15.93 -5.40
CA ASP A 20 14.95 -17.39 -5.42
C ASP A 20 13.59 -18.08 -5.42
N GLN A 21 12.53 -17.40 -4.96
CA GLN A 21 11.17 -17.93 -4.86
C GLN A 21 10.44 -17.97 -6.21
N ASP A 22 9.39 -18.81 -6.37
CA ASP A 22 8.54 -18.79 -7.57
C ASP A 22 7.69 -17.51 -7.64
N ILE A 23 8.10 -16.57 -8.48
CA ILE A 23 7.44 -15.25 -8.63
C ILE A 23 6.42 -15.22 -9.78
N SER A 24 6.09 -16.36 -10.37
CA SER A 24 5.15 -16.43 -11.52
C SER A 24 3.70 -16.04 -11.17
N HIS A 25 3.34 -16.11 -9.90
CA HIS A 25 2.04 -15.63 -9.40
C HIS A 25 2.04 -14.11 -9.12
N VAL A 26 3.22 -13.51 -9.01
CA VAL A 26 3.42 -12.07 -8.75
C VAL A 26 3.49 -11.29 -10.06
N LEU A 27 4.25 -11.80 -11.04
CA LEU A 27 4.46 -11.15 -12.34
C LEU A 27 3.35 -11.53 -13.33
N ARG A 28 2.51 -10.57 -13.69
CA ARG A 28 1.29 -10.79 -14.49
C ARG A 28 1.39 -10.32 -15.94
N HIS A 29 2.38 -9.48 -16.28
CA HIS A 29 2.44 -8.74 -17.56
C HIS A 29 3.60 -9.17 -18.47
N LEU A 30 4.13 -10.38 -18.27
CA LEU A 30 5.21 -10.94 -19.08
C LEU A 30 4.76 -11.30 -20.51
N SER A 31 5.64 -11.11 -21.49
CA SER A 31 5.36 -11.13 -22.93
C SER A 31 4.93 -12.48 -23.56
N ARG A 32 4.70 -13.53 -22.77
CA ARG A 32 4.46 -14.90 -23.24
C ARG A 32 2.97 -15.25 -23.30
N ILE A 33 2.59 -15.97 -24.38
CA ILE A 33 1.20 -16.37 -24.64
C ILE A 33 0.77 -17.53 -23.74
N THR A 34 1.62 -18.54 -23.55
CA THR A 34 1.30 -19.73 -22.74
C THR A 34 1.59 -19.50 -21.26
N ALA A 35 0.79 -20.11 -20.38
CA ALA A 35 1.01 -20.06 -18.93
C ALA A 35 2.38 -20.64 -18.54
N THR A 36 2.75 -21.78 -19.13
CA THR A 36 4.06 -22.41 -18.94
C THR A 36 5.20 -21.49 -19.38
N GLY A 37 5.04 -20.79 -20.52
CA GLY A 37 6.02 -19.82 -21.00
C GLY A 37 6.17 -18.62 -20.07
N ARG A 38 5.07 -18.09 -19.54
CA ARG A 38 5.09 -17.02 -18.52
C ARG A 38 5.77 -17.47 -17.24
N LYS A 39 5.45 -18.67 -16.74
CA LYS A 39 6.08 -19.23 -15.54
C LYS A 39 7.59 -19.38 -15.69
N LYS A 40 8.06 -19.90 -16.83
CA LYS A 40 9.51 -20.02 -17.13
C LYS A 40 10.17 -18.65 -17.24
N LEU A 41 9.52 -17.69 -17.90
CA LEU A 41 10.05 -16.34 -18.06
C LEU A 41 10.11 -15.59 -16.73
N ALA A 42 9.07 -15.68 -15.90
CA ALA A 42 9.01 -15.07 -14.57
C ALA A 42 10.19 -15.53 -13.69
N ASN A 43 10.52 -16.81 -13.79
CA ASN A 43 11.57 -17.44 -13.00
C ASN A 43 12.93 -17.49 -13.73
N SER A 44 13.12 -16.68 -14.77
CA SER A 44 14.43 -16.58 -15.41
C SER A 44 15.34 -15.61 -14.65
N LEU A 45 16.66 -15.89 -14.68
CA LEU A 45 17.67 -14.97 -14.11
C LEU A 45 17.60 -13.58 -14.72
N SER A 46 17.26 -13.49 -16.01
CA SER A 46 17.12 -12.20 -16.69
C SER A 46 16.04 -11.35 -16.06
N THR A 47 14.87 -11.94 -15.79
CA THR A 47 13.75 -11.26 -15.15
C THR A 47 14.15 -10.79 -13.76
N ALA A 48 14.79 -11.67 -12.98
CA ALA A 48 15.32 -11.31 -11.67
C ALA A 48 16.33 -10.16 -11.73
N GLY A 49 17.24 -10.16 -12.71
CA GLY A 49 18.21 -9.07 -12.90
C GLY A 49 17.55 -7.72 -13.22
N TYR A 50 16.49 -7.71 -14.04
CA TYR A 50 15.73 -6.48 -14.30
C TYR A 50 14.92 -6.02 -13.09
N LEU A 51 14.32 -6.94 -12.33
CA LEU A 51 13.61 -6.60 -11.10
C LEU A 51 14.57 -6.06 -10.03
N ALA A 52 15.75 -6.67 -9.85
CA ALA A 52 16.79 -6.19 -8.94
C ALA A 52 17.28 -4.79 -9.31
N ALA A 53 17.52 -4.55 -10.61
CA ALA A 53 17.86 -3.21 -11.10
C ALA A 53 16.73 -2.20 -10.85
N GLY A 54 15.47 -2.58 -11.09
CA GLY A 54 14.30 -1.74 -10.81
C GLY A 54 14.15 -1.41 -9.32
N MET A 55 14.27 -2.40 -8.44
CA MET A 55 14.21 -2.21 -6.99
C MET A 55 15.32 -1.30 -6.48
N ARG A 56 16.56 -1.50 -6.94
CA ARG A 56 17.68 -0.62 -6.59
C ARG A 56 17.45 0.81 -7.07
N LEU A 57 16.89 1.00 -8.26
CA LEU A 57 16.53 2.33 -8.75
C LEU A 57 15.43 2.98 -7.89
N ILE A 58 14.45 2.22 -7.42
CA ILE A 58 13.43 2.69 -6.47
C ILE A 58 14.09 3.11 -5.15
N GLU A 59 14.98 2.29 -4.59
CA GLU A 59 15.72 2.61 -3.36
C GLU A 59 16.57 3.88 -3.51
N LEU A 60 17.33 4.00 -4.60
CA LEU A 60 18.20 5.16 -4.83
C LEU A 60 17.44 6.48 -5.01
N ASN A 61 16.23 6.45 -5.58
CA ASN A 61 15.48 7.68 -5.90
C ASN A 61 14.37 8.00 -4.89
N LEU A 62 13.81 6.96 -4.26
CA LEU A 62 12.66 7.06 -3.36
C LEU A 62 12.97 6.58 -1.94
N GLY A 63 14.10 5.94 -1.67
CA GLY A 63 14.50 5.52 -0.33
C GLY A 63 14.66 6.68 0.66
N PRO A 64 14.75 6.37 1.97
CA PRO A 64 14.89 7.38 3.03
C PRO A 64 16.13 8.27 2.85
N ASP A 65 17.22 7.73 2.31
CA ASP A 65 18.50 8.42 2.12
C ASP A 65 18.76 8.82 0.66
N ALA A 66 17.72 8.90 -0.17
CA ALA A 66 17.84 9.27 -1.57
C ALA A 66 18.43 10.69 -1.72
N ALA A 67 19.71 10.78 -2.12
CA ALA A 67 20.38 12.04 -2.39
C ALA A 67 19.79 12.69 -3.65
N ARG A 68 18.94 13.70 -3.46
CA ARG A 68 18.37 14.50 -4.54
C ARG A 68 19.17 15.78 -4.66
N ASP A 69 20.37 15.69 -5.23
CA ASP A 69 21.19 16.88 -5.46
C ASP A 69 20.44 17.88 -6.36
N ALA A 70 20.04 19.00 -5.76
CA ALA A 70 19.26 20.04 -6.42
C ALA A 70 20.11 20.94 -7.35
N CYS A 71 21.44 20.77 -7.38
CA CYS A 71 22.32 21.61 -8.19
C CYS A 71 23.55 20.85 -8.68
N ALA A 72 23.44 20.24 -9.85
CA ALA A 72 24.56 20.16 -10.78
C ALA A 72 24.23 21.11 -11.95
N SER A 73 24.40 22.41 -11.68
CA SER A 73 24.35 23.46 -12.69
C SER A 73 25.38 23.15 -13.80
N GLY A 74 24.90 22.88 -15.01
CA GLY A 74 25.73 22.69 -16.20
C GLY A 74 25.50 21.40 -16.99
N SER A 75 24.80 20.41 -16.44
CA SER A 75 24.40 19.21 -17.18
C SER A 75 23.01 19.42 -17.80
N ARG A 76 22.73 18.82 -18.97
CA ARG A 76 21.40 18.68 -19.60
C ARG A 76 20.33 17.98 -18.72
N ARG A 77 20.52 17.93 -17.41
CA ARG A 77 19.67 17.33 -16.37
C ARG A 77 19.00 18.39 -15.49
N SER A 78 18.85 19.62 -16.00
CA SER A 78 18.15 20.71 -15.34
C SER A 78 16.71 20.78 -15.87
N LEU A 79 15.73 20.68 -14.97
CA LEU A 79 14.28 20.87 -15.15
C LEU A 79 13.44 19.85 -15.96
N GLU A 80 14.02 18.79 -16.54
CA GLU A 80 13.25 17.72 -17.20
C GLU A 80 13.43 16.34 -16.53
N ARG A 81 13.10 16.21 -15.24
CA ARG A 81 12.97 14.87 -14.63
C ARG A 81 11.49 14.54 -14.51
N PRO A 82 10.86 13.86 -15.49
CA PRO A 82 9.58 13.21 -15.22
C PRO A 82 9.75 12.36 -13.96
N LEU A 83 8.80 12.43 -13.03
CA LEU A 83 8.91 11.85 -11.67
C LEU A 83 9.30 10.35 -11.66
N LEU A 84 9.16 9.63 -12.78
CA LEU A 84 9.55 8.23 -12.97
C LEU A 84 10.57 8.00 -14.10
N GLY A 85 11.24 9.04 -14.58
CA GLY A 85 12.26 8.94 -15.64
C GLY A 85 13.41 8.00 -15.27
N PHE A 86 13.67 7.85 -13.97
CA PHE A 86 14.64 6.90 -13.42
C PHE A 86 14.23 5.44 -13.63
N LEU A 87 12.95 5.14 -13.92
CA LEU A 87 12.47 3.79 -14.28
C LEU A 87 12.38 3.57 -15.79
N SER A 88 12.80 4.51 -16.64
CA SER A 88 12.75 4.31 -18.09
C SER A 88 13.49 3.05 -18.54
N GLN A 89 13.08 2.44 -19.67
CA GLN A 89 13.74 1.25 -20.23
C GLN A 89 15.26 1.39 -20.32
N ARG A 90 15.75 2.59 -20.67
CA ARG A 90 17.18 2.90 -20.76
C ARG A 90 17.84 2.93 -19.39
N ALA A 91 17.23 3.59 -18.41
CA ALA A 91 17.76 3.66 -17.05
C ALA A 91 17.81 2.27 -16.40
N VAL A 92 16.75 1.47 -16.54
CA VAL A 92 16.68 0.09 -16.03
C VAL A 92 17.72 -0.79 -16.71
N ALA A 93 17.84 -0.73 -18.04
CA ALA A 93 18.84 -1.51 -18.77
C ALA A 93 20.28 -1.11 -18.39
N ALA A 94 20.54 0.18 -18.17
CA ALA A 94 21.83 0.65 -17.67
C ALA A 94 22.10 0.15 -16.25
N ALA A 95 21.11 0.21 -15.36
CA ALA A 95 21.23 -0.31 -14.00
C ALA A 95 21.48 -1.83 -13.98
N VAL A 96 21.00 -2.61 -14.95
CA VAL A 96 21.38 -4.03 -15.02
C VAL A 96 22.89 -4.22 -15.16
N ALA A 97 23.60 -3.34 -15.89
CA ALA A 97 25.06 -3.43 -16.01
C ALA A 97 25.80 -3.32 -14.67
N GLU A 98 25.18 -2.67 -13.70
CA GLU A 98 25.69 -2.43 -12.36
C GLU A 98 25.12 -3.40 -11.32
N ASN A 99 24.45 -4.47 -11.75
CA ASN A 99 23.91 -5.45 -10.82
C ASN A 99 25.04 -6.17 -10.05
N PRO A 100 24.92 -6.30 -8.72
CA PRO A 100 25.86 -7.10 -7.95
C PRO A 100 25.66 -8.59 -8.26
N PRO A 101 26.71 -9.43 -8.15
CA PRO A 101 26.54 -10.88 -8.10
C PRO A 101 25.54 -11.26 -7.00
N PRO A 102 24.72 -12.31 -7.18
CA PRO A 102 24.68 -13.26 -8.30
C PRO A 102 23.76 -12.83 -9.46
N PHE A 103 23.26 -11.59 -9.46
CA PHE A 103 22.36 -11.14 -10.51
C PHE A 103 23.10 -10.98 -11.85
N PRO A 104 22.45 -11.26 -12.98
CA PRO A 104 23.05 -10.99 -14.28
C PRO A 104 23.38 -9.50 -14.44
N SER A 105 24.61 -9.22 -14.86
CA SER A 105 25.07 -7.87 -15.25
C SER A 105 24.92 -7.60 -16.75
N ARG A 106 24.52 -8.59 -17.55
CA ARG A 106 24.30 -8.45 -19.00
C ARG A 106 22.81 -8.29 -19.31
N GLY A 107 22.41 -7.06 -19.60
CA GLY A 107 21.05 -6.68 -19.99
C GLY A 107 21.07 -5.51 -20.97
N GLY A 108 19.94 -5.30 -21.63
CA GLY A 108 19.79 -4.25 -22.64
C GLY A 108 18.32 -4.04 -22.97
N VAL A 109 17.98 -2.86 -23.48
CA VAL A 109 16.60 -2.50 -23.85
C VAL A 109 15.92 -3.56 -24.73
N PRO A 110 16.58 -4.18 -25.74
CA PRO A 110 15.96 -5.24 -26.53
C PRO A 110 15.49 -6.42 -25.67
N ARG A 111 16.32 -6.88 -24.73
CA ARG A 111 15.98 -8.01 -23.86
C ARG A 111 14.88 -7.65 -22.85
N LEU A 112 14.89 -6.42 -22.34
CA LEU A 112 13.77 -5.90 -21.53
C LEU A 112 12.45 -5.95 -22.31
N ARG A 113 12.44 -5.48 -23.57
CA ARG A 113 11.26 -5.51 -24.46
C ARG A 113 10.81 -6.92 -24.85
N THR A 114 11.74 -7.88 -24.91
CA THR A 114 11.36 -9.29 -25.10
C THR A 114 10.76 -9.91 -23.84
N THR A 115 10.96 -9.30 -22.67
CA THR A 115 10.44 -9.78 -21.38
C THR A 115 9.09 -9.14 -21.07
N TRP A 116 8.98 -7.82 -21.22
CA TRP A 116 7.75 -7.03 -21.08
C TRP A 116 7.45 -6.28 -22.38
N ARG A 117 6.20 -6.30 -22.86
CA ARG A 117 5.85 -5.73 -24.17
C ARG A 117 5.94 -4.21 -24.17
N SER A 118 5.60 -3.57 -23.06
CA SER A 118 5.69 -2.12 -22.87
C SER A 118 6.44 -1.74 -21.60
N GLN A 119 6.77 -0.46 -21.46
CA GLN A 119 7.29 0.08 -20.20
C GLN A 119 6.24 -0.02 -19.07
N SER A 120 4.95 0.25 -19.36
CA SER A 120 3.87 0.11 -18.38
C SER A 120 3.72 -1.33 -17.90
N ASP A 121 3.96 -2.35 -18.75
CA ASP A 121 3.99 -3.77 -18.32
C ASP A 121 5.10 -4.04 -17.31
N PHE A 122 6.29 -3.50 -17.56
CA PHE A 122 7.41 -3.63 -16.63
C PHE A 122 7.12 -2.91 -15.31
N ILE A 123 6.62 -1.67 -15.36
CA ILE A 123 6.27 -0.90 -14.16
C ILE A 123 5.18 -1.63 -13.36
N ALA A 124 4.14 -2.13 -14.01
CA ALA A 124 3.08 -2.92 -13.39
C ALA A 124 3.64 -4.13 -12.62
N ASP A 125 4.49 -4.92 -13.26
CA ASP A 125 5.11 -6.09 -12.61
C ASP A 125 6.13 -5.70 -11.53
N LEU A 126 6.83 -4.59 -11.69
CA LEU A 126 7.74 -4.04 -10.67
C LEU A 126 6.96 -3.59 -9.43
N ILE A 127 5.78 -2.97 -9.59
CA ILE A 127 4.89 -2.62 -8.47
C ILE A 127 4.40 -3.88 -7.76
N ASN A 128 3.88 -4.86 -8.52
CA ASN A 128 3.42 -6.13 -7.95
C ASN A 128 4.54 -6.82 -7.16
N PHE A 129 5.76 -6.79 -7.69
CA PHE A 129 6.93 -7.30 -7.00
C PHE A 129 7.24 -6.48 -5.75
N ALA A 130 7.44 -5.16 -5.85
CA ALA A 130 7.79 -4.29 -4.74
C ALA A 130 6.79 -4.32 -3.57
N MET A 131 5.51 -4.56 -3.86
CA MET A 131 4.40 -4.63 -2.90
C MET A 131 4.11 -6.07 -2.43
N TRP A 132 4.82 -7.06 -2.95
CA TRP A 132 4.69 -8.44 -2.50
C TRP A 132 5.18 -8.55 -1.06
N PRO A 133 4.40 -9.07 -0.08
CA PRO A 133 4.80 -9.03 1.33
C PRO A 133 6.13 -9.72 1.64
N THR A 134 6.53 -10.68 0.80
CA THR A 134 7.82 -11.37 0.83
C THR A 134 9.02 -10.44 0.54
N ASN A 135 8.81 -9.29 -0.10
CA ASN A 135 9.83 -8.25 -0.32
C ASN A 135 10.02 -7.32 0.89
N TYR A 136 9.20 -7.45 1.93
CA TYR A 136 9.38 -6.67 3.15
C TYR A 136 10.51 -7.26 4.01
N HIS A 137 10.98 -6.46 4.96
CA HIS A 137 12.11 -6.86 5.79
C HIS A 137 11.78 -8.15 6.59
N PRO A 138 12.78 -9.02 6.86
CA PRO A 138 12.55 -10.26 7.60
C PRO A 138 11.87 -10.00 8.95
N GLY A 139 10.85 -10.79 9.30
CA GLY A 139 10.08 -10.63 10.53
C GLY A 139 8.88 -9.69 10.43
N TYR A 140 8.69 -8.98 9.31
CA TYR A 140 7.58 -8.04 9.15
C TYR A 140 6.21 -8.69 9.34
N LEU A 141 5.98 -9.85 8.72
CA LEU A 141 4.68 -10.52 8.78
C LEU A 141 4.40 -11.05 10.19
N GLU A 142 5.41 -11.58 10.85
CA GLU A 142 5.35 -12.06 12.23
C GLU A 142 5.08 -10.90 13.19
N GLN A 143 5.80 -9.78 13.05
CA GLN A 143 5.59 -8.58 13.85
C GLN A 143 4.20 -7.99 13.63
N ARG A 144 3.74 -7.92 12.38
CA ARG A 144 2.39 -7.47 12.04
C ARG A 144 1.35 -8.36 12.71
N ALA A 145 1.49 -9.68 12.65
CA ALA A 145 0.56 -10.62 13.27
C ALA A 145 0.52 -10.48 14.81
N VAL A 146 1.67 -10.32 15.46
CA VAL A 146 1.74 -10.07 16.91
C VAL A 146 1.04 -8.75 17.26
N THR A 147 1.26 -7.71 16.48
CA THR A 147 0.72 -6.37 16.72
C THR A 147 -0.80 -6.34 16.52
N THR A 148 -1.31 -6.92 15.43
CA THR A 148 -2.76 -6.98 15.17
C THR A 148 -3.49 -7.88 16.17
N LYS A 149 -2.87 -8.97 16.64
CA LYS A 149 -3.44 -9.83 17.68
C LYS A 149 -3.75 -9.06 18.97
N ARG A 150 -2.93 -8.06 19.34
CA ARG A 150 -3.20 -7.20 20.51
C ARG A 150 -4.48 -6.38 20.37
N LEU A 151 -4.87 -6.00 19.15
CA LEU A 151 -6.15 -5.31 18.92
C LEU A 151 -7.34 -6.20 19.29
N VAL A 152 -7.23 -7.50 19.02
CA VAL A 152 -8.29 -8.49 19.26
C VAL A 152 -8.35 -8.90 20.73
N VAL A 153 -7.24 -9.38 21.30
CA VAL A 153 -7.23 -10.02 22.63
C VAL A 153 -6.51 -9.22 23.73
N GLY A 154 -5.90 -8.08 23.40
CA GLY A 154 -5.17 -7.28 24.38
C GLY A 154 -6.10 -6.64 25.43
N GLN A 155 -5.64 -6.48 26.66
CA GLN A 155 -6.44 -5.87 27.72
C GLN A 155 -6.72 -4.37 27.46
N ASP A 156 -5.72 -3.62 27.00
CA ASP A 156 -5.82 -2.20 26.69
C ASP A 156 -5.94 -1.98 25.17
N PHE A 157 -7.18 -1.82 24.71
CA PHE A 157 -7.49 -1.61 23.30
C PHE A 157 -6.94 -0.27 22.77
N VAL A 158 -7.05 0.80 23.56
CA VAL A 158 -6.62 2.15 23.16
C VAL A 158 -5.11 2.18 22.95
N ARG A 159 -4.36 1.59 23.87
CA ARG A 159 -2.91 1.42 23.72
C ARG A 159 -2.55 0.57 22.51
N ALA A 160 -3.26 -0.55 22.29
CA ALA A 160 -3.02 -1.40 21.13
C ALA A 160 -3.25 -0.66 19.80
N VAL A 161 -4.28 0.20 19.71
CA VAL A 161 -4.53 1.05 18.53
C VAL A 161 -3.35 2.00 18.29
N HIS A 162 -2.87 2.68 19.32
CA HIS A 162 -1.73 3.59 19.18
C HIS A 162 -0.44 2.88 18.80
N GLU A 163 -0.10 1.77 19.45
CA GLU A 163 1.09 0.98 19.12
C GLU A 163 1.03 0.48 17.67
N THR A 164 -0.12 -0.07 17.25
CA THR A 164 -0.32 -0.56 15.88
C THR A 164 -0.17 0.57 14.86
N ALA A 165 -0.83 1.70 15.10
CA ALA A 165 -0.77 2.85 14.21
C ALA A 165 0.64 3.45 14.14
N TYR A 166 1.35 3.55 15.26
CA TYR A 166 2.72 4.03 15.27
C TYR A 166 3.65 3.12 14.47
N LEU A 167 3.68 1.82 14.79
CA LEU A 167 4.56 0.86 14.12
C LEU A 167 4.29 0.82 12.62
N HIS A 168 3.02 0.72 12.23
CA HIS A 168 2.63 0.67 10.82
C HIS A 168 3.04 1.94 10.06
N THR A 169 2.77 3.13 10.62
CA THR A 169 3.13 4.40 9.97
C THR A 169 4.65 4.62 9.94
N ALA A 170 5.34 4.43 11.07
CA ALA A 170 6.78 4.67 11.18
C ALA A 170 7.58 3.78 10.22
N GLU A 171 7.13 2.55 10.02
CA GLU A 171 7.70 1.64 9.05
C GLU A 171 7.39 2.05 7.61
N SER A 172 6.12 2.29 7.29
CA SER A 172 5.67 2.62 5.93
C SER A 172 6.35 3.88 5.37
N VAL A 173 6.63 4.88 6.21
CA VAL A 173 7.37 6.09 5.84
C VAL A 173 8.77 5.80 5.29
N ARG A 174 9.38 4.69 5.72
CA ARG A 174 10.73 4.27 5.31
C ARG A 174 10.72 3.33 4.11
N MET A 175 9.59 2.75 3.77
CA MET A 175 9.49 1.78 2.67
C MET A 175 9.53 2.46 1.30
N PRO A 176 10.52 2.15 0.45
CA PRO A 176 10.60 2.68 -0.91
C PRO A 176 9.38 2.29 -1.77
N SER A 177 8.82 1.10 -1.55
CA SER A 177 7.63 0.60 -2.22
C SER A 177 6.37 1.41 -1.91
N VAL A 178 6.17 1.80 -0.65
CA VAL A 178 5.07 2.69 -0.23
C VAL A 178 5.21 4.06 -0.90
N ARG A 179 6.41 4.63 -0.90
CA ARG A 179 6.68 5.93 -1.56
C ARG A 179 6.44 5.89 -3.06
N LEU A 180 6.84 4.79 -3.71
CA LEU A 180 6.55 4.54 -5.12
C LEU A 180 5.04 4.45 -5.35
N SER A 181 4.32 3.69 -4.52
CA SER A 181 2.87 3.55 -4.63
C SER A 181 2.16 4.89 -4.51
N LEU A 182 2.52 5.72 -3.52
CA LEU A 182 1.97 7.06 -3.34
C LEU A 182 2.28 7.99 -4.53
N ALA A 183 3.51 7.96 -5.06
CA ALA A 183 3.86 8.74 -6.25
C ALA A 183 3.04 8.29 -7.48
N LEU A 184 2.86 6.98 -7.65
CA LEU A 184 2.08 6.42 -8.75
C LEU A 184 0.58 6.68 -8.62
N MET A 185 0.02 6.73 -7.40
CA MET A 185 -1.39 7.10 -7.20
C MET A 185 -1.70 8.49 -7.76
N VAL A 186 -0.74 9.41 -7.72
CA VAL A 186 -0.88 10.76 -8.32
C VAL A 186 -0.63 10.74 -9.83
N LEU A 187 0.32 9.93 -10.30
CA LEU A 187 0.83 9.98 -11.67
C LEU A 187 0.15 9.01 -12.64
N ALA A 188 -0.59 8.03 -12.14
CA ALA A 188 -1.25 7.04 -12.97
C ALA A 188 -2.47 7.61 -13.71
N ASP A 189 -2.81 8.89 -13.53
CA ASP A 189 -3.88 9.52 -14.30
C ASP A 189 -3.61 9.39 -15.81
N GLY A 190 -4.56 8.77 -16.53
CA GLY A 190 -4.42 8.45 -17.95
C GLY A 190 -3.63 7.17 -18.31
N ASP A 191 -3.08 6.40 -17.36
CA ASP A 191 -2.52 5.05 -17.61
C ASP A 191 -3.40 3.95 -16.96
N ASP A 192 -4.40 3.48 -17.71
CA ASP A 192 -5.35 2.42 -17.29
C ASP A 192 -4.67 1.14 -16.80
N ARG A 193 -3.44 0.85 -17.24
CA ARG A 193 -2.73 -0.37 -16.83
C ARG A 193 -2.13 -0.18 -15.45
N VAL A 194 -1.44 0.93 -15.22
CA VAL A 194 -0.89 1.27 -13.90
C VAL A 194 -2.01 1.48 -12.89
N GLN A 195 -3.08 2.19 -13.26
CA GLN A 195 -4.25 2.40 -12.39
C GLN A 195 -4.88 1.07 -11.93
N ARG A 196 -5.08 0.12 -12.85
CA ARG A 196 -5.63 -1.20 -12.50
C ARG A 196 -4.74 -1.94 -11.51
N VAL A 197 -3.43 -1.94 -11.73
CA VAL A 197 -2.47 -2.61 -10.84
C VAL A 197 -2.44 -1.96 -9.46
N LEU A 198 -2.45 -0.63 -9.38
CA LEU A 198 -2.56 0.08 -8.09
C LEU A 198 -3.87 -0.27 -7.39
N THR A 199 -4.99 -0.27 -8.12
CA THR A 199 -6.31 -0.61 -7.58
C THR A 199 -6.36 -2.04 -7.06
N GLU A 200 -5.83 -3.01 -7.80
CA GLU A 200 -5.77 -4.41 -7.39
C GLU A 200 -4.87 -4.60 -6.16
N THR A 201 -3.71 -3.93 -6.14
CA THR A 201 -2.78 -3.96 -5.01
C THR A 201 -3.43 -3.38 -3.75
N TYR A 202 -4.07 -2.21 -3.87
CA TYR A 202 -4.74 -1.55 -2.77
C TYR A 202 -5.95 -2.37 -2.26
N ARG A 203 -6.74 -2.95 -3.18
CA ARG A 203 -7.85 -3.84 -2.81
C ARG A 203 -7.36 -5.07 -2.04
N GLY A 204 -6.26 -5.68 -2.48
CA GLY A 204 -5.65 -6.81 -1.77
C GLY A 204 -5.18 -6.42 -0.38
N TYR A 205 -4.50 -5.27 -0.28
CA TYR A 205 -4.05 -4.70 0.99
C TYR A 205 -5.22 -4.44 1.96
N LEU A 206 -6.26 -3.72 1.52
CA LEU A 206 -7.45 -3.42 2.33
C LEU A 206 -8.20 -4.69 2.73
N SER A 207 -8.26 -5.71 1.87
CA SER A 207 -8.94 -6.97 2.21
C SER A 207 -8.32 -7.65 3.43
N SER A 208 -6.99 -7.61 3.56
CA SER A 208 -6.31 -8.15 4.75
C SER A 208 -6.66 -7.38 6.03
N TRP A 209 -6.82 -6.05 5.93
CA TRP A 209 -7.19 -5.22 7.07
C TRP A 209 -8.67 -5.37 7.44
N LYS A 210 -9.57 -5.52 6.47
CA LYS A 210 -10.99 -5.77 6.73
C LYS A 210 -11.22 -7.04 7.55
N GLN A 211 -10.42 -8.08 7.35
CA GLN A 211 -10.46 -9.28 8.18
C GLN A 211 -10.11 -8.96 9.65
N VAL A 212 -9.01 -8.23 9.87
CA VAL A 212 -8.62 -7.77 11.22
C VAL A 212 -9.71 -6.89 11.84
N TYR A 213 -10.30 -5.97 11.10
CA TYR A 213 -11.38 -5.12 11.62
C TYR A 213 -12.61 -5.93 12.00
N ALA A 214 -13.03 -6.90 11.18
CA ALA A 214 -14.15 -7.79 11.50
C ALA A 214 -13.90 -8.57 12.80
N GLU A 215 -12.68 -9.12 12.97
CA GLU A 215 -12.29 -9.84 14.19
C GLU A 215 -12.30 -8.92 15.42
N VAL A 216 -11.78 -7.70 15.28
CA VAL A 216 -11.80 -6.69 16.37
C VAL A 216 -13.23 -6.33 16.76
N LEU A 217 -14.11 -6.08 15.78
CA LEU A 217 -15.52 -5.76 16.05
C LEU A 217 -16.19 -6.86 16.86
N GLN A 218 -16.03 -8.11 16.43
CA GLN A 218 -16.59 -9.27 17.12
C GLN A 218 -16.02 -9.43 18.53
N ALA A 219 -14.69 -9.41 18.68
CA ALA A 219 -14.03 -9.66 19.96
C ALA A 219 -14.27 -8.54 21.00
N ARG A 220 -14.57 -7.32 20.54
CA ARG A 220 -14.81 -6.16 21.41
C ARG A 220 -16.29 -5.85 21.61
N GLY A 221 -17.20 -6.66 21.07
CA GLY A 221 -18.64 -6.40 21.17
C GLY A 221 -19.05 -5.08 20.52
N LEU A 222 -18.42 -4.74 19.39
CA LEU A 222 -18.66 -3.52 18.63
C LEU A 222 -19.35 -3.84 17.31
N ARG A 223 -20.12 -2.88 16.80
CA ARG A 223 -20.67 -2.92 15.45
C ARG A 223 -20.47 -1.57 14.75
N LEU A 224 -20.52 -1.58 13.43
CA LEU A 224 -20.57 -0.35 12.64
C LEU A 224 -21.93 0.33 12.86
N ARG A 225 -21.91 1.67 12.87
CA ARG A 225 -23.13 2.48 12.88
C ARG A 225 -23.95 2.27 11.61
N ALA A 226 -25.24 2.61 11.69
CA ALA A 226 -26.16 2.47 10.57
C ALA A 226 -25.66 3.24 9.33
N GLY A 227 -25.65 2.56 8.19
CA GLY A 227 -25.19 3.11 6.90
C GLY A 227 -23.70 2.97 6.61
N LEU A 228 -22.89 2.50 7.58
CA LEU A 228 -21.46 2.28 7.38
C LEU A 228 -21.12 0.80 7.18
N GLY A 229 -20.23 0.52 6.22
CA GLY A 229 -19.65 -0.78 5.96
C GLY A 229 -18.18 -0.89 6.36
N LEU A 230 -17.66 -2.12 6.33
CA LEU A 230 -16.22 -2.38 6.51
C LEU A 230 -15.37 -1.69 5.44
N ASP A 231 -15.91 -1.50 4.25
CA ASP A 231 -15.22 -0.75 3.19
C ASP A 231 -15.07 0.72 3.55
N ASP A 232 -16.07 1.36 4.17
CA ASP A 232 -15.97 2.76 4.63
C ASP A 232 -14.91 2.91 5.72
N LEU A 233 -14.92 2.01 6.71
CA LEU A 233 -13.92 2.00 7.78
C LEU A 233 -12.51 1.79 7.21
N ALA A 234 -12.34 0.81 6.31
CA ALA A 234 -11.04 0.51 5.72
C ALA A 234 -10.53 1.66 4.86
N ASN A 235 -11.38 2.27 4.03
CA ASN A 235 -11.01 3.43 3.22
C ASN A 235 -10.69 4.65 4.08
N ALA A 236 -11.48 4.95 5.12
CA ALA A 236 -11.22 6.08 6.01
C ALA A 236 -9.87 5.96 6.73
N LEU A 237 -9.60 4.78 7.31
CA LEU A 237 -8.33 4.53 8.00
C LEU A 237 -7.14 4.51 7.03
N SER A 238 -7.32 3.96 5.82
CA SER A 238 -6.25 3.90 4.82
C SER A 238 -5.95 5.28 4.23
N ALA A 239 -6.96 6.09 3.90
CA ALA A 239 -6.77 7.46 3.44
C ALA A 239 -6.07 8.33 4.50
N ALA A 240 -6.45 8.19 5.77
CA ALA A 240 -5.76 8.85 6.87
C ALA A 240 -4.29 8.39 6.99
N THR A 241 -4.04 7.08 6.85
CA THR A 241 -2.68 6.50 6.89
C THR A 241 -1.83 7.05 5.75
N ASP A 242 -2.33 7.02 4.51
CA ASP A 242 -1.66 7.54 3.32
C ASP A 242 -1.33 9.03 3.49
N GLY A 243 -2.29 9.82 4.01
CA GLY A 243 -2.11 11.24 4.30
C GLY A 243 -1.05 11.53 5.38
N VAL A 244 -1.03 10.76 6.47
CA VAL A 244 -0.01 10.89 7.53
C VAL A 244 1.37 10.50 7.01
N ILE A 245 1.48 9.44 6.22
CA ILE A 245 2.73 9.02 5.58
C ILE A 245 3.23 10.12 4.64
N LEU A 246 2.38 10.64 3.75
CA LEU A 246 2.71 11.75 2.84
C LEU A 246 3.17 12.98 3.61
N ARG A 247 2.46 13.36 4.69
CA ARG A 247 2.85 14.50 5.52
C ARG A 247 4.21 14.28 6.18
N SER A 248 4.47 13.08 6.70
CA SER A 248 5.74 12.72 7.33
C SER A 248 6.91 12.75 6.34
N ILE A 249 6.68 12.33 5.09
CA ILE A 249 7.69 12.39 4.02
C ILE A 249 7.95 13.84 3.58
N GLY A 250 6.89 14.62 3.35
CA GLY A 250 6.97 15.98 2.83
C GLY A 250 7.47 17.00 3.87
N ASP A 251 7.17 16.77 5.15
CA ASP A 251 7.58 17.61 6.27
C ASP A 251 7.93 16.74 7.48
N PRO A 252 9.19 16.25 7.57
CA PRO A 252 9.65 15.43 8.70
C PRO A 252 9.57 16.14 10.06
N ARG A 253 9.44 17.48 10.09
CA ARG A 253 9.32 18.28 11.31
C ARG A 253 7.87 18.47 11.75
N ALA A 254 6.89 17.98 11.00
CA ALA A 254 5.47 18.08 11.34
C ALA A 254 5.08 17.36 12.65
N GLY A 255 5.95 16.48 13.17
CA GLY A 255 5.68 15.75 14.41
C GLY A 255 4.54 14.72 14.30
N VAL A 256 4.13 14.36 13.08
CA VAL A 256 3.03 13.39 12.86
C VAL A 256 3.42 11.94 13.19
N VAL A 257 4.72 11.67 13.29
CA VAL A 257 5.32 10.43 13.82
C VAL A 257 6.36 10.82 14.87
N ASP A 258 6.05 10.59 16.14
CA ASP A 258 6.91 10.85 17.30
C ASP A 258 7.63 9.54 17.68
N ARG A 259 8.93 9.48 17.37
CA ARG A 259 9.76 8.31 17.66
C ARG A 259 10.18 8.22 19.12
N GLU A 260 10.25 9.34 19.84
CA GLU A 260 10.66 9.37 21.24
C GLU A 260 9.55 8.80 22.13
N ARG A 261 8.30 9.11 21.80
CA ARG A 261 7.12 8.63 22.54
C ARG A 261 6.48 7.38 21.95
N GLU A 262 6.98 6.89 20.82
CA GLU A 262 6.38 5.80 20.05
C GLU A 262 4.90 6.06 19.74
N ARG A 263 4.60 7.26 19.23
CA ARG A 263 3.23 7.71 18.91
C ARG A 263 3.16 8.27 17.49
N SER A 264 1.97 8.21 16.90
CA SER A 264 1.68 8.87 15.63
C SER A 264 0.32 9.57 15.71
N LEU A 265 0.15 10.62 14.90
CA LEU A 265 -1.14 11.26 14.68
C LEU A 265 -2.18 10.25 14.18
N MET A 266 -1.74 9.25 13.41
CA MET A 266 -2.61 8.18 12.91
C MET A 266 -3.27 7.40 14.05
N GLY A 267 -2.60 7.19 15.19
CA GLY A 267 -3.23 6.52 16.34
C GLY A 267 -4.40 7.33 16.92
N THR A 268 -4.26 8.65 17.01
CA THR A 268 -5.34 9.55 17.44
C THR A 268 -6.47 9.56 16.42
N VAL A 269 -6.15 9.66 15.12
CA VAL A 269 -7.15 9.63 14.05
C VAL A 269 -7.89 8.29 14.03
N ALA A 270 -7.19 7.17 14.22
CA ALA A 270 -7.80 5.85 14.30
C ALA A 270 -8.83 5.78 15.43
N LEU A 271 -8.49 6.27 16.63
CA LEU A 271 -9.44 6.33 17.75
C LEU A 271 -10.64 7.24 17.46
N ALA A 272 -10.43 8.37 16.80
CA ALA A 272 -11.52 9.26 16.41
C ALA A 272 -12.46 8.59 15.39
N VAL A 273 -11.90 7.88 14.40
CA VAL A 273 -12.67 7.12 13.42
C VAL A 273 -13.40 5.95 14.09
N ILE A 274 -12.73 5.17 14.94
CA ILE A 274 -13.34 4.08 15.73
C ILE A 274 -14.50 4.63 16.57
N HIS A 275 -14.28 5.73 17.30
CA HIS A 275 -15.30 6.36 18.13
C HIS A 275 -16.50 6.88 17.31
N GLY A 276 -16.26 7.39 16.11
CA GLY A 276 -17.31 7.89 15.22
C GLY A 276 -18.08 6.75 14.52
N PHE A 277 -17.37 5.78 13.97
CA PHE A 277 -17.91 4.77 13.06
C PHE A 277 -18.53 3.59 13.80
N LEU A 278 -18.11 3.36 15.05
CA LEU A 278 -18.51 2.18 15.81
C LEU A 278 -19.41 2.55 16.98
N GLU A 279 -20.23 1.58 17.37
CA GLU A 279 -21.08 1.63 18.56
C GLU A 279 -21.07 0.25 19.26
N PRO A 280 -21.37 0.17 20.56
CA PRO A 280 -21.56 -1.10 21.24
C PRO A 280 -22.63 -1.94 20.55
N ALA A 281 -22.42 -3.26 20.44
CA ALA A 281 -23.35 -4.15 19.77
C ALA A 281 -24.63 -4.39 20.58
N GLU A 282 -24.52 -4.48 21.90
CA GLU A 282 -25.63 -4.80 22.81
C GLU A 282 -26.47 -3.58 23.21
N ASP A 283 -25.85 -2.39 23.32
CA ASP A 283 -26.51 -1.14 23.72
C ASP A 283 -26.37 -0.07 22.63
N SER A 284 -26.90 -0.41 21.47
CA SER A 284 -26.69 0.38 20.26
C SER A 284 -27.82 1.39 20.05
N ASP A 285 -27.49 2.63 19.72
CA ASP A 285 -28.46 3.70 19.48
C ASP A 285 -29.11 3.59 18.08
N GLY A 286 -28.47 2.84 17.16
CA GLY A 286 -28.94 2.62 15.80
C GLY A 286 -28.89 3.86 14.91
N LEU A 287 -28.22 4.92 15.37
CA LEU A 287 -28.10 6.19 14.66
C LEU A 287 -27.04 6.09 13.56
N THR A 288 -27.28 6.83 12.48
CA THR A 288 -26.21 7.13 11.51
C THR A 288 -25.16 8.04 12.16
N LEU A 289 -23.99 8.16 11.54
CA LEU A 289 -22.93 9.05 12.02
C LEU A 289 -23.42 10.50 12.16
N GLU A 290 -24.16 11.01 11.16
CA GLU A 290 -24.69 12.38 11.15
C GLU A 290 -25.69 12.58 12.29
N GLN A 291 -26.57 11.61 12.52
CA GLN A 291 -27.55 11.66 13.60
C GLN A 291 -26.88 11.63 14.97
N ALA A 292 -25.85 10.81 15.15
CA ALA A 292 -25.06 10.76 16.39
C ALA A 292 -24.35 12.10 16.64
N VAL A 293 -23.80 12.73 15.60
CA VAL A 293 -23.21 14.08 15.69
C VAL A 293 -24.27 15.13 16.05
N HIS A 294 -25.44 15.10 15.43
CA HIS A 294 -26.55 16.02 15.74
C HIS A 294 -27.01 15.88 17.19
N ALA A 295 -27.18 14.65 17.67
CA ALA A 295 -27.55 14.36 19.05
C ALA A 295 -26.51 14.91 20.03
N ARG A 296 -25.21 14.72 19.74
CA ARG A 296 -24.11 15.23 20.58
C ARG A 296 -24.04 16.76 20.62
N LEU A 297 -24.41 17.43 19.54
CA LEU A 297 -24.44 18.89 19.45
C LEU A 297 -25.74 19.51 20.01
N GLY A 298 -26.64 18.72 20.56
CA GLY A 298 -27.90 19.20 21.13
C GLY A 298 -28.91 19.72 20.10
N ARG A 299 -28.76 19.38 18.82
CA ARG A 299 -29.75 19.72 17.79
C ARG A 299 -30.80 18.61 17.71
N ALA A 300 -32.04 18.96 18.05
CA ALA A 300 -33.19 18.05 17.95
C ALA A 300 -33.29 17.46 16.53
N ARG A 301 -33.73 16.18 16.45
CA ARG A 301 -34.00 15.47 15.20
C ARG A 301 -34.73 16.37 14.21
N PRO A 302 -34.35 16.42 12.93
CA PRO A 302 -35.32 16.74 11.89
C PRO A 302 -36.39 15.66 11.99
N SER A 303 -37.56 16.02 12.50
CA SER A 303 -38.71 15.13 12.56
C SER A 303 -39.07 14.73 11.13
N GLY A 304 -38.66 13.52 10.73
CA GLY A 304 -39.22 12.88 9.55
C GLY A 304 -40.73 12.83 9.72
N THR A 305 -41.42 13.41 8.74
CA THR A 305 -42.87 13.54 8.63
C THR A 305 -43.56 12.28 9.15
N THR A 306 -44.11 12.37 10.35
CA THR A 306 -44.95 11.31 10.88
C THR A 306 -46.15 11.16 9.96
N ARG A 307 -46.40 9.90 9.56
CA ARG A 307 -47.54 9.38 8.78
C ARG A 307 -48.95 9.79 9.27
N SER A 308 -49.02 10.64 10.30
CA SER A 308 -50.24 11.20 10.87
C SER A 308 -50.75 12.46 10.14
N GLU A 309 -49.93 13.17 9.36
CA GLU A 309 -50.42 14.32 8.57
C GLU A 309 -51.11 13.89 7.27
N ALA A 310 -50.66 12.80 6.64
CA ALA A 310 -51.32 12.21 5.47
C ALA A 310 -52.74 11.66 5.76
N LEU A 311 -53.08 11.44 7.03
CA LEU A 311 -54.43 11.00 7.45
C LEU A 311 -55.31 12.14 7.97
N ARG A 312 -54.77 13.37 8.08
CA ARG A 312 -55.55 14.56 8.47
C ARG A 312 -56.06 15.36 7.27
N GLU A 313 -55.43 15.26 6.10
CA GLU A 313 -55.93 15.93 4.88
C GLU A 313 -57.07 15.19 4.17
N GLU A 314 -57.30 13.89 4.43
CA GLU A 314 -58.43 13.14 3.84
C GLU A 314 -59.76 13.25 4.62
N ARG A 315 -59.79 13.95 5.77
CA ARG A 315 -60.98 14.05 6.65
C ARG A 315 -61.46 15.47 6.90
N ASN A 316 -61.49 16.30 5.86
CA ASN A 316 -62.31 17.50 5.92
C ASN A 316 -63.12 17.71 4.64
N PRO A 317 -64.26 17.01 4.48
CA PRO A 317 -65.31 17.42 3.59
C PRO A 317 -66.16 18.46 4.31
N ASN A 318 -66.34 19.65 3.75
CA ASN A 318 -67.41 20.55 4.17
C ASN A 318 -67.53 21.72 3.19
N PRO A 319 -68.69 22.37 3.11
CA PRO A 319 -69.97 21.85 2.66
C PRO A 319 -70.53 22.66 1.46
#